data_AF-C3X8U2-F1
#
_entry.id   AF-C3X8U2-F1
#
_cell.length_a   1.000
_cell.length_b   1.000
_cell.length_c   1.000
_cell.angle_alpha   90.00
_cell.angle_beta   90.00
_cell.angle_gamma   90.00
#
_symmetry.space_group_name_H-M   'P 1'
#
loop_
_entity.id
_entity.type
_entity.pdbx_description
1 polymer ?
#
loop_
_entity_poly.entity_id
_entity_poly.type
_entity_poly.pdbx_seq_one_letter_code
_entity_poly.pdbx_strand_id
1 'polypeptide(L)'
;MENPMTKLPEKNLLSGSKKPHTTTGEMKDALGKLHDYLNELFGYDSTDKEAARHSLGIDLAGLNARIDKKPDSLTVENAISETLETIMTRVDVIKNELKNEIAKNGVPTGTIAFFAMTAPPAGYLKADGAIIQRTDYPALFTAIGTTFGEGDGTTTFTLPDLRGEFIRGWDNGRNIDCERAFGSIQGDAIRNVTGQLRYAGPQNSDSVMNYQSALQWTSVSQKSPYSAQSSQGSNYYEINFDASRSVPTASENRPRNIALLACIKY
;
A
#
# COMPACT_ATOMS: atom_id res chain seq x y z
N MET A 1 25.91 53.41 -60.85
CA MET A 1 26.77 52.72 -61.83
C MET A 1 27.79 51.95 -61.01
N GLU A 2 27.70 50.63 -60.95
CA GLU A 2 28.74 49.80 -60.31
C GLU A 2 30.01 49.92 -61.14
N ASN A 3 31.12 50.34 -60.53
CA ASN A 3 32.42 50.23 -61.16
C ASN A 3 32.77 48.73 -61.24
N PRO A 4 33.15 48.20 -62.43
CA PRO A 4 33.48 46.79 -62.55
C PRO A 4 34.74 46.48 -61.72
N MET A 5 34.67 45.46 -60.85
CA MET A 5 35.80 44.99 -60.05
C MET A 5 37.00 44.66 -60.95
N THR A 6 38.20 45.03 -60.50
CA THR A 6 39.47 44.72 -61.14
C THR A 6 39.59 43.21 -61.32
N LYS A 7 39.87 42.74 -62.55
CA LYS A 7 39.97 41.29 -62.80
C LYS A 7 41.28 40.73 -62.26
N LEU A 8 41.19 39.57 -61.61
CA LEU A 8 42.37 38.83 -61.15
C LEU A 8 43.30 38.52 -62.35
N PRO A 9 44.62 38.74 -62.23
CA PRO A 9 45.57 38.39 -63.28
C PRO A 9 45.56 36.88 -63.58
N GLU A 10 45.95 36.51 -64.81
CA GLU A 10 46.00 35.11 -65.24
C GLU A 10 46.97 34.29 -64.37
N LYS A 11 46.56 33.07 -63.97
CA LYS A 11 47.32 32.22 -63.05
C LYS A 11 48.72 31.84 -63.57
N ASN A 12 48.85 31.67 -64.88
CA ASN A 12 50.12 31.37 -65.57
C ASN A 12 51.14 32.53 -65.48
N LEU A 13 50.69 33.78 -65.33
CA LEU A 13 51.54 34.96 -65.13
C LEU A 13 52.13 34.98 -63.73
N LEU A 14 51.28 34.84 -62.70
CA LEU A 14 51.70 34.86 -61.29
C LEU A 14 52.55 33.64 -60.88
N SER A 15 52.34 32.49 -61.53
CA SER A 15 53.13 31.28 -61.30
C SER A 15 54.43 31.22 -62.11
N GLY A 16 54.71 32.24 -62.95
CA GLY A 16 55.90 32.27 -63.81
C GLY A 16 55.91 31.22 -64.93
N SER A 17 54.80 30.51 -65.13
CA SER A 17 54.69 29.39 -66.08
C SER A 17 54.28 29.80 -67.49
N LYS A 18 54.09 31.11 -67.75
CA LYS A 18 53.78 31.67 -69.07
C LYS A 18 54.97 31.45 -70.04
N LYS A 19 54.66 31.19 -71.31
CA LYS A 19 55.65 31.12 -72.40
C LYS A 19 55.31 32.14 -73.51
N PRO A 20 56.25 32.99 -73.94
CA PRO A 20 57.60 33.20 -73.39
C PRO A 20 57.57 33.65 -71.91
N HIS A 21 58.69 33.51 -71.20
CA HIS A 21 58.75 33.74 -69.75
C HIS A 21 58.24 35.14 -69.38
N THR A 22 57.49 35.20 -68.28
CA THR A 22 56.92 36.45 -67.76
C THR A 22 58.03 37.49 -67.58
N THR A 23 57.85 38.66 -68.19
CA THR A 23 58.78 39.77 -68.05
C THR A 23 58.58 40.48 -66.71
N THR A 24 59.60 41.19 -66.22
CA THR A 24 59.51 41.97 -64.97
C THR A 24 58.38 43.00 -65.02
N GLY A 25 58.11 43.59 -66.20
CA GLY A 25 57.02 44.53 -66.41
C GLY A 25 55.64 43.87 -66.29
N GLU A 26 55.46 42.69 -66.89
CA GLU A 26 54.21 41.92 -66.79
C GLU A 26 53.96 41.43 -65.36
N MET A 27 55.01 41.01 -64.64
CA MET A 27 54.89 40.60 -63.24
C MET A 27 54.48 41.77 -62.34
N LYS A 28 55.05 42.97 -62.57
CA LYS A 28 54.69 44.18 -61.84
C LYS A 28 53.24 44.59 -62.07
N ASP A 29 52.77 44.54 -63.32
CA ASP A 29 51.38 44.82 -63.67
C ASP A 29 50.41 43.79 -63.06
N ALA A 30 50.77 42.49 -63.08
CA ALA A 30 49.98 41.44 -62.45
C ALA A 30 49.89 41.61 -60.92
N LEU A 31 50.99 41.97 -60.26
CA LEU A 31 51.00 42.26 -58.82
C LEU A 31 50.19 43.51 -58.48
N GLY A 32 50.22 44.54 -59.33
CA GLY A 32 49.35 45.73 -59.19
C GLY A 32 47.87 45.37 -59.27
N LYS A 33 47.47 44.60 -60.29
CA LYS A 33 46.08 44.11 -60.42
C LYS A 33 45.65 43.21 -59.27
N LEU A 34 46.55 42.38 -58.75
CA LEU A 34 46.28 41.57 -57.57
C LEU A 34 46.09 42.45 -56.33
N HIS A 35 46.96 43.43 -56.12
CA HIS A 35 46.84 44.40 -55.04
C HIS A 35 45.53 45.19 -55.12
N ASP A 36 45.18 45.69 -56.30
CA ASP A 36 43.95 46.47 -56.51
C ASP A 36 42.71 45.59 -56.34
N TYR A 37 42.73 44.35 -56.85
CA TYR A 37 41.66 43.38 -56.60
C TYR A 37 41.49 43.07 -55.10
N LEU A 38 42.60 42.87 -54.37
CA LEU A 38 42.55 42.61 -52.93
C LEU A 38 42.06 43.83 -52.16
N ASN A 39 42.45 45.04 -52.55
CA ASN A 39 41.99 46.28 -51.93
C ASN A 39 40.52 46.58 -52.24
N GLU A 40 40.05 46.27 -53.44
CA GLU A 40 38.62 46.35 -53.78
C GLU A 40 37.80 45.29 -53.04
N LEU A 41 38.38 44.12 -52.75
CA LEU A 41 37.71 43.02 -52.05
C LEU A 41 37.73 43.15 -50.51
N PHE A 42 38.78 43.73 -49.94
CA PHE A 42 39.03 43.78 -48.50
C PHE A 42 39.18 45.21 -47.92
N GLY A 43 39.14 46.24 -48.76
CA GLY A 43 39.39 47.63 -48.38
C GLY A 43 40.87 48.03 -48.53
N TYR A 44 41.12 49.34 -48.68
CA TYR A 44 42.47 49.90 -48.87
C TYR A 44 43.29 50.02 -47.57
N ASP A 45 42.64 49.90 -46.41
CA ASP A 45 43.27 49.97 -45.12
C ASP A 45 42.65 48.99 -44.11
N SER A 46 43.28 48.88 -42.94
CA SER A 46 42.82 47.99 -41.87
C SER A 46 41.59 48.52 -41.10
N THR A 47 40.98 49.63 -41.54
CA THR A 47 39.79 50.19 -40.89
C THR A 47 38.52 49.49 -41.38
N ASP A 48 38.49 48.99 -42.62
CA ASP A 48 37.38 48.24 -43.23
C ASP A 48 37.39 46.72 -42.93
N LYS A 49 37.81 46.34 -41.71
CA LYS A 49 37.84 44.94 -41.24
C LYS A 49 36.47 44.25 -41.30
N GLU A 50 35.37 45.00 -41.20
CA GLU A 50 34.01 44.46 -41.30
C GLU A 50 33.65 44.05 -42.72
N ALA A 51 33.98 44.89 -43.72
CA ALA A 51 33.77 44.57 -45.13
C ALA A 51 34.59 43.35 -45.56
N ALA A 52 35.85 43.27 -45.10
CA ALA A 52 36.71 42.12 -45.36
C ALA A 52 36.20 40.80 -44.74
N ARG A 53 35.59 40.88 -43.55
CA ARG A 53 34.95 39.71 -42.92
C ARG A 53 33.71 39.27 -43.68
N HIS A 54 32.87 40.22 -44.10
CA HIS A 54 31.69 39.93 -44.89
C HIS A 54 32.01 39.30 -46.25
N SER A 55 33.08 39.75 -46.93
CA SER A 55 33.50 39.17 -48.23
C SER A 55 34.04 37.74 -48.10
N LEU A 56 34.55 37.36 -46.91
CA LEU A 56 34.94 35.98 -46.56
C LEU A 56 33.78 35.13 -46.03
N GLY A 57 32.56 35.67 -45.96
CA GLY A 57 31.38 34.97 -45.41
C GLY A 57 31.35 34.86 -43.88
N ILE A 58 32.18 35.66 -43.19
CA ILE A 58 32.25 35.67 -41.72
C ILE A 58 31.30 36.74 -41.19
N ASP A 59 30.09 36.32 -40.79
CA ASP A 59 29.11 37.18 -40.10
C ASP A 59 29.35 37.18 -38.58
N LEU A 60 30.23 38.06 -38.13
CA LEU A 60 30.56 38.19 -36.71
C LEU A 60 29.39 38.77 -35.90
N ALA A 61 28.61 39.68 -36.50
CA ALA A 61 27.45 40.29 -35.87
C ALA A 61 26.35 39.26 -35.62
N GLY A 62 26.05 38.40 -36.61
CA GLY A 62 25.12 37.29 -36.46
C GLY A 62 25.62 36.22 -35.49
N LEU A 63 26.93 35.97 -35.42
CA LEU A 63 27.51 35.05 -34.43
C LEU A 63 27.37 35.59 -33.00
N ASN A 64 27.67 36.87 -32.79
CA ASN A 64 27.50 37.53 -31.49
C ASN A 64 26.02 37.56 -31.08
N ALA A 65 25.11 37.90 -32.01
CA ALA A 65 23.68 37.87 -31.75
C ALA A 65 23.15 36.46 -31.38
N ARG A 66 23.78 35.39 -31.87
CA ARG A 66 23.45 34.01 -31.47
C ARG A 66 23.99 33.67 -30.09
N ILE A 67 25.18 34.18 -29.74
CA ILE A 67 25.79 34.02 -28.42
C ILE A 67 24.96 34.77 -27.37
N ASP A 68 24.55 36.01 -27.66
CA ASP A 68 23.75 36.85 -26.76
C ASP A 68 22.35 36.30 -26.52
N LYS A 69 21.80 35.52 -27.48
CA LYS A 69 20.52 34.81 -27.32
C LYS A 69 20.63 33.53 -26.48
N LYS A 70 21.84 33.00 -26.28
CA LYS A 70 22.02 31.80 -25.44
C LYS A 70 21.91 32.24 -23.98
N PRO A 71 21.01 31.65 -23.19
CA PRO A 71 20.94 31.97 -21.77
C PRO A 71 22.28 31.63 -21.11
N ASP A 72 22.71 32.49 -20.19
CA ASP A 72 23.91 32.21 -19.39
C ASP A 72 23.68 31.02 -18.44
N SER A 73 24.78 30.44 -17.93
CA SER A 73 24.72 29.26 -17.06
C SER A 73 23.86 29.52 -15.82
N LEU A 74 23.93 30.73 -15.27
CA LEU A 74 23.21 31.12 -14.06
C LEU A 74 21.69 31.16 -14.30
N THR A 75 21.25 31.65 -15.45
CA THR A 75 19.85 31.68 -15.88
C THR A 75 19.31 30.27 -16.06
N VAL A 76 20.11 29.37 -16.64
CA VAL A 76 19.74 27.96 -16.78
C VAL A 76 19.67 27.26 -15.42
N GLU A 77 20.64 27.48 -14.54
CA GLU A 77 20.68 26.91 -13.19
C GLU A 77 19.50 27.39 -12.34
N ASN A 78 19.17 28.68 -12.38
CA ASN A 78 18.02 29.23 -11.68
C ASN A 78 16.70 28.62 -12.19
N ALA A 79 16.52 28.52 -13.51
CA ALA A 79 15.32 27.89 -14.09
C ALA A 79 15.19 26.40 -13.70
N ILE A 80 16.31 25.68 -13.62
CA ILE A 80 16.34 24.31 -13.12
C ILE A 80 15.95 24.27 -11.63
N SER A 81 16.47 25.18 -10.82
CA SER A 81 16.15 25.23 -9.39
C SER A 81 14.66 25.50 -9.14
N GLU A 82 14.08 26.48 -9.85
CA GLU A 82 12.65 26.82 -9.74
C GLU A 82 11.75 25.65 -10.17
N THR A 83 12.11 24.97 -11.26
CA THR A 83 11.37 23.79 -11.72
C THR A 83 11.47 22.62 -10.75
N LEU A 84 12.64 22.39 -10.15
CA LEU A 84 12.81 21.36 -9.12
C LEU A 84 11.99 21.66 -7.87
N GLU A 85 11.99 22.90 -7.39
CA GLU A 85 11.19 23.31 -6.22
C GLU A 85 9.69 23.12 -6.48
N THR A 86 9.24 23.48 -7.68
CA THR A 86 7.86 23.26 -8.13
C THR A 86 7.51 21.78 -8.17
N ILE A 87 8.41 20.92 -8.70
CA ILE A 87 8.21 19.47 -8.75
C ILE A 87 8.12 18.88 -7.34
N MET A 88 9.04 19.25 -6.45
CA MET A 88 9.06 18.75 -5.06
C MET A 88 7.76 19.11 -4.34
N THR A 89 7.32 20.36 -4.47
CA THR A 89 6.06 20.82 -3.88
C THR A 89 4.86 20.03 -4.42
N ARG A 90 4.80 19.81 -5.74
CA ARG A 90 3.72 19.01 -6.36
C ARG A 90 3.76 17.56 -5.92
N VAL A 91 4.94 16.97 -5.76
CA VAL A 91 5.10 15.61 -5.24
C VAL A 91 4.58 15.52 -3.81
N ASP A 92 4.84 16.50 -2.96
CA ASP A 92 4.35 16.49 -1.58
C ASP A 92 2.83 16.69 -1.50
N VAL A 93 2.26 17.54 -2.36
CA VAL A 93 0.81 17.66 -2.51
C VAL A 93 0.19 16.32 -2.90
N ILE A 94 0.70 15.68 -3.97
CA ILE A 94 0.18 14.40 -4.45
C ILE A 94 0.31 13.30 -3.38
N LYS A 95 1.42 13.26 -2.65
CA LYS A 95 1.60 12.31 -1.53
C LYS A 95 0.53 12.51 -0.46
N ASN A 96 0.22 13.75 -0.10
CA ASN A 96 -0.77 14.05 0.93
C ASN A 96 -2.19 13.75 0.45
N GLU A 97 -2.53 14.09 -0.80
CA GLU A 97 -3.80 13.71 -1.42
C GLU A 97 -3.98 12.19 -1.45
N LEU A 98 -2.95 11.44 -1.85
CA LEU A 98 -2.98 9.99 -1.87
C LEU A 98 -3.16 9.40 -0.47
N LYS A 99 -2.47 9.92 0.55
CA LYS A 99 -2.67 9.50 1.95
C LYS A 99 -4.11 9.72 2.40
N ASN A 100 -4.70 10.86 2.05
CA ASN A 100 -6.08 11.18 2.39
C ASN A 100 -7.08 10.26 1.69
N GLU A 101 -6.86 9.94 0.41
CA GLU A 101 -7.72 9.02 -0.32
C GLU A 101 -7.60 7.57 0.18
N ILE A 102 -6.41 7.12 0.54
CA ILE A 102 -6.22 5.81 1.19
C ILE A 102 -6.93 5.75 2.55
N ALA A 103 -6.91 6.84 3.33
CA ALA A 103 -7.61 6.88 4.61
C ALA A 103 -9.15 6.80 4.46
N LYS A 104 -9.71 7.36 3.38
CA LYS A 104 -11.15 7.33 3.10
C LYS A 104 -11.62 6.02 2.48
N ASN A 105 -10.88 5.52 1.50
CA ASN A 105 -11.33 4.42 0.62
C ASN A 105 -10.59 3.10 0.88
N GLY A 106 -9.47 3.14 1.61
CA GLY A 106 -8.71 1.95 1.99
C GLY A 106 -9.33 1.23 3.18
N VAL A 107 -8.71 0.09 3.55
CA VAL A 107 -9.08 -0.65 4.77
C VAL A 107 -8.48 0.08 5.98
N PRO A 108 -9.29 0.58 6.92
CA PRO A 108 -8.78 1.27 8.09
C PRO A 108 -7.91 0.35 8.96
N THR A 109 -6.84 0.89 9.52
CA THR A 109 -6.05 0.24 10.57
C THR A 109 -6.95 -0.14 11.75
N GLY A 110 -6.75 -1.33 12.32
CA GLY A 110 -7.60 -1.92 13.34
C GLY A 110 -8.73 -2.81 12.80
N THR A 111 -8.95 -2.84 11.47
CA THR A 111 -9.95 -3.74 10.86
C THR A 111 -9.61 -5.20 11.10
N ILE A 112 -10.59 -5.98 11.57
CA ILE A 112 -10.51 -7.44 11.66
C ILE A 112 -11.01 -8.06 10.36
N ALA A 113 -10.21 -8.98 9.81
CA ALA A 113 -10.56 -9.75 8.62
C ALA A 113 -10.22 -11.23 8.80
N PHE A 114 -11.00 -12.10 8.17
CA PHE A 114 -10.79 -13.56 8.16
C PHE A 114 -10.28 -13.99 6.79
N PHE A 115 -9.18 -14.74 6.78
CA PHE A 115 -8.53 -15.17 5.56
C PHE A 115 -8.51 -16.70 5.42
N ALA A 116 -8.70 -17.19 4.19
CA ALA A 116 -8.62 -18.62 3.85
C ALA A 116 -7.17 -19.14 3.66
N MET A 117 -6.18 -18.36 4.09
CA MET A 117 -4.75 -18.71 4.06
C MET A 117 -4.22 -18.85 5.49
N THR A 118 -3.09 -19.54 5.65
CA THR A 118 -2.52 -19.88 6.97
C THR A 118 -1.53 -18.84 7.51
N ALA A 119 -1.10 -17.89 6.68
CA ALA A 119 -0.22 -16.79 7.06
C ALA A 119 -0.91 -15.43 6.81
N PRO A 120 -0.68 -14.41 7.65
CA PRO A 120 -1.26 -13.10 7.43
C PRO A 120 -0.72 -12.49 6.13
N PRO A 121 -1.57 -11.90 5.27
CA PRO A 121 -1.10 -11.15 4.12
C PRO A 121 -0.35 -9.87 4.54
N ALA A 122 0.39 -9.28 3.62
CA ALA A 122 1.12 -8.04 3.86
C ALA A 122 0.17 -6.92 4.37
N GLY A 123 0.61 -6.20 5.40
CA GLY A 123 -0.19 -5.15 6.05
C GLY A 123 -1.18 -5.66 7.11
N TYR A 124 -1.17 -6.96 7.43
CA TYR A 124 -1.95 -7.56 8.51
C TYR A 124 -1.07 -8.33 9.51
N LEU A 125 -1.52 -8.38 10.75
CA LEU A 125 -0.99 -9.25 11.82
C LEU A 125 -2.04 -10.29 12.20
N LYS A 126 -1.63 -11.41 12.79
CA LYS A 126 -2.58 -12.38 13.37
C LYS A 126 -3.30 -11.75 14.56
N ALA A 127 -4.58 -12.03 14.71
CA ALA A 127 -5.34 -11.70 15.93
C ALA A 127 -5.25 -12.88 16.91
N ASP A 128 -4.05 -13.10 17.46
CA ASP A 128 -3.69 -14.26 18.29
C ASP A 128 -3.21 -13.89 19.70
N GLY A 129 -3.52 -12.67 20.16
CA GLY A 129 -3.12 -12.22 21.51
C GLY A 129 -1.65 -11.81 21.65
N ALA A 130 -0.91 -11.70 20.54
CA ALA A 130 0.50 -11.31 20.61
C ALA A 130 0.71 -9.93 21.25
N ILE A 131 1.78 -9.81 22.04
CA ILE A 131 2.27 -8.52 22.57
C ILE A 131 3.28 -7.96 21.57
N ILE A 132 3.04 -6.75 21.08
CA ILE A 132 3.83 -6.12 20.01
C ILE A 132 4.25 -4.70 20.38
N GLN A 133 5.26 -4.17 19.69
CA GLN A 133 5.83 -2.84 19.97
C GLN A 133 4.97 -1.70 19.41
N ARG A 134 4.75 -0.67 20.22
CA ARG A 134 4.05 0.56 19.82
C ARG A 134 4.80 1.32 18.72
N THR A 135 6.13 1.29 18.74
CA THR A 135 6.99 1.98 17.75
C THR A 135 6.95 1.36 16.38
N ASP A 136 6.77 0.04 16.29
CA ASP A 136 6.72 -0.68 15.03
C ASP A 136 5.34 -0.55 14.38
N TYR A 137 4.29 -0.40 15.21
CA TYR A 137 2.89 -0.34 14.78
C TYR A 137 2.13 0.86 15.39
N PRO A 138 2.57 2.11 15.16
CA PRO A 138 2.03 3.29 15.84
C PRO A 138 0.59 3.60 15.42
N ALA A 139 0.25 3.38 14.14
CA ALA A 139 -1.12 3.55 13.65
C ALA A 139 -2.08 2.54 14.31
N LEU A 140 -1.64 1.29 14.48
CA LEU A 140 -2.45 0.27 15.14
C LEU A 140 -2.64 0.54 16.62
N PHE A 141 -1.58 0.93 17.33
CA PHE A 141 -1.69 1.35 18.72
C PHE A 141 -2.64 2.54 18.88
N THR A 142 -2.60 3.51 17.96
CA THR A 142 -3.55 4.63 17.96
C THR A 142 -4.99 4.16 17.78
N ALA A 143 -5.22 3.13 16.98
CA ALA A 143 -6.55 2.61 16.67
C ALA A 143 -7.16 1.77 17.82
N ILE A 144 -6.38 0.92 18.49
CA ILE A 144 -6.93 -0.05 19.47
C ILE A 144 -6.44 0.17 20.90
N GLY A 145 -5.40 0.99 21.11
CA GLY A 145 -4.80 1.24 22.41
C GLY A 145 -4.43 -0.04 23.15
N THR A 146 -4.87 -0.13 24.39
CA THR A 146 -4.62 -1.25 25.30
C THR A 146 -5.89 -2.06 25.60
N THR A 147 -6.95 -1.92 24.78
CA THR A 147 -8.25 -2.61 24.98
C THR A 147 -8.10 -4.12 25.18
N PHE A 148 -7.14 -4.74 24.49
CA PHE A 148 -6.90 -6.19 24.57
C PHE A 148 -5.71 -6.57 25.48
N GLY A 149 -5.15 -5.60 26.19
CA GLY A 149 -4.07 -5.79 27.15
C GLY A 149 -3.00 -4.71 27.07
N GLU A 150 -2.50 -4.30 28.25
CA GLU A 150 -1.50 -3.24 28.43
C GLU A 150 -0.10 -3.59 27.90
N GLY A 151 0.17 -4.88 27.62
CA GLY A 151 1.52 -5.36 27.38
C GLY A 151 2.41 -5.14 28.61
N ASP A 152 3.52 -4.42 28.43
CA ASP A 152 4.44 -3.95 29.47
C ASP A 152 4.04 -2.60 30.09
N GLY A 153 2.91 -2.02 29.65
CA GLY A 153 2.40 -0.73 30.12
C GLY A 153 3.11 0.51 29.55
N THR A 154 4.17 0.36 28.75
CA THR A 154 4.96 1.50 28.26
C THR A 154 5.31 1.42 26.78
N THR A 155 5.95 0.36 26.33
CA THR A 155 6.49 0.22 24.96
C THR A 155 5.70 -0.73 24.08
N THR A 156 4.88 -1.58 24.68
CA THR A 156 4.11 -2.62 24.00
C THR A 156 2.60 -2.47 24.21
N PHE A 157 1.83 -3.24 23.45
CA PHE A 157 0.38 -3.42 23.60
C PHE A 157 -0.01 -4.80 23.09
N THR A 158 -1.19 -5.28 23.48
CA THR A 158 -1.66 -6.63 23.17
C THR A 158 -2.68 -6.60 22.03
N LEU A 159 -2.54 -7.51 21.08
CA LEU A 159 -3.53 -7.73 20.02
C LEU A 159 -4.76 -8.48 20.56
N PRO A 160 -5.93 -8.39 19.91
CA PRO A 160 -7.04 -9.29 20.22
C PRO A 160 -6.63 -10.75 19.98
N ASP A 161 -7.13 -11.67 20.80
CA ASP A 161 -7.07 -13.11 20.55
C ASP A 161 -8.46 -13.59 20.12
N LEU A 162 -8.62 -13.85 18.82
CA LEU A 162 -9.91 -14.23 18.23
C LEU A 162 -9.96 -15.73 17.88
N ARG A 163 -8.98 -16.50 18.32
CA ARG A 163 -8.90 -17.94 17.99
C ARG A 163 -9.96 -18.69 18.77
N GLY A 164 -10.87 -19.34 18.03
CA GLY A 164 -11.97 -20.12 18.64
C GLY A 164 -13.17 -19.28 19.08
N GLU A 165 -13.12 -17.96 18.92
CA GLU A 165 -14.16 -17.06 19.38
C GLU A 165 -15.19 -16.73 18.29
N PHE A 166 -16.44 -16.50 18.72
CA PHE A 166 -17.47 -15.92 17.87
C PHE A 166 -17.57 -14.41 18.12
N ILE A 167 -17.59 -13.63 17.04
CA ILE A 167 -17.75 -12.18 17.13
C ILE A 167 -19.22 -11.81 17.20
N ARG A 168 -19.57 -10.97 18.16
CA ARG A 168 -20.89 -10.33 18.27
C ARG A 168 -20.75 -8.81 18.20
N GLY A 169 -21.80 -8.15 17.72
CA GLY A 169 -21.85 -6.68 17.71
C GLY A 169 -21.85 -6.13 19.14
N TRP A 170 -21.07 -5.09 19.38
CA TRP A 170 -21.10 -4.34 20.64
C TRP A 170 -22.41 -3.57 20.77
N ASP A 171 -23.03 -3.61 21.96
CA ASP A 171 -24.34 -3.00 22.20
C ASP A 171 -24.35 -1.49 21.93
N ASN A 172 -23.30 -0.79 22.36
CA ASN A 172 -23.06 0.64 22.15
C ASN A 172 -24.32 1.52 22.28
N GLY A 173 -25.12 1.29 23.33
CA GLY A 173 -26.31 2.10 23.66
C GLY A 173 -27.63 1.57 23.10
N ARG A 174 -27.66 0.38 22.51
CA ARG A 174 -28.90 -0.28 22.07
C ARG A 174 -29.71 -0.87 23.24
N ASN A 175 -29.10 -1.07 24.41
CA ASN A 175 -29.71 -1.59 25.63
C ASN A 175 -30.23 -3.03 25.54
N ILE A 176 -29.58 -3.87 24.73
CA ILE A 176 -29.84 -5.33 24.66
C ILE A 176 -28.75 -6.11 25.41
N ASP A 177 -27.50 -5.66 25.32
CA ASP A 177 -26.33 -6.27 25.96
C ASP A 177 -25.54 -5.19 26.71
N CYS A 178 -26.25 -4.42 27.55
CA CYS A 178 -25.75 -3.19 28.18
C CYS A 178 -24.65 -3.40 29.24
N GLU A 179 -24.57 -4.60 29.83
CA GLU A 179 -23.52 -4.93 30.81
C GLU A 179 -22.20 -5.37 30.13
N ARG A 180 -22.18 -5.49 28.80
CA ARG A 180 -21.01 -5.95 28.05
C ARG A 180 -20.07 -4.80 27.71
N ALA A 181 -18.88 -4.83 28.32
CA ALA A 181 -17.80 -3.93 27.96
C ALA A 181 -17.26 -4.24 26.55
N PHE A 182 -16.88 -3.20 25.81
CA PHE A 182 -16.21 -3.35 24.51
C PHE A 182 -14.94 -4.18 24.65
N GLY A 183 -14.72 -5.12 23.73
CA GLY A 183 -13.54 -5.98 23.71
C GLY A 183 -13.50 -7.10 24.77
N SER A 184 -14.52 -7.23 25.62
CA SER A 184 -14.55 -8.27 26.65
C SER A 184 -14.95 -9.66 26.11
N ILE A 185 -14.33 -10.72 26.65
CA ILE A 185 -14.64 -12.12 26.35
C ILE A 185 -15.87 -12.57 27.14
N GLN A 186 -16.64 -13.48 26.57
CA GLN A 186 -17.81 -14.10 27.20
C GLN A 186 -17.74 -15.62 27.05
N GLY A 187 -17.97 -16.34 28.15
CA GLY A 187 -18.12 -17.81 28.09
C GLY A 187 -19.41 -18.25 27.41
N ASP A 188 -19.50 -19.53 27.06
CA ASP A 188 -20.70 -20.08 26.46
C ASP A 188 -21.87 -20.12 27.45
N ALA A 189 -23.08 -19.94 26.94
CA ALA A 189 -24.30 -20.08 27.70
C ALA A 189 -25.45 -20.48 26.79
N ILE A 190 -26.34 -21.33 27.30
CA ILE A 190 -27.68 -21.51 26.75
C ILE A 190 -28.68 -20.71 27.58
N ARG A 191 -29.83 -20.37 26.99
CA ARG A 191 -30.94 -19.84 27.78
C ARG A 191 -31.42 -20.90 28.77
N ASN A 192 -32.07 -20.44 29.84
CA ASN A 192 -32.72 -21.33 30.79
C ASN A 192 -33.74 -22.23 30.05
N VAL A 193 -33.66 -23.54 30.29
CA VAL A 193 -34.58 -24.55 29.76
C VAL A 193 -35.23 -25.24 30.95
N THR A 194 -36.56 -25.13 31.07
CA THR A 194 -37.31 -25.72 32.18
C THR A 194 -38.35 -26.72 31.66
N GLY A 195 -38.65 -27.73 32.48
CA GLY A 195 -39.64 -28.76 32.18
C GLY A 195 -39.92 -29.62 33.41
N GLN A 196 -41.04 -30.34 33.41
CA GLN A 196 -41.39 -31.27 34.49
C GLN A 196 -41.72 -32.64 33.91
N LEU A 197 -41.11 -33.68 34.47
CA LEU A 197 -41.49 -35.06 34.23
C LEU A 197 -42.44 -35.49 35.36
N ARG A 198 -43.69 -35.80 35.00
CA ARG A 198 -44.69 -36.34 35.92
C ARG A 198 -44.99 -37.77 35.53
N TYR A 199 -44.80 -38.70 36.47
CA TYR A 199 -45.16 -40.10 36.30
C TYR A 199 -46.36 -40.43 37.19
N ALA A 200 -47.43 -40.94 36.60
CA ALA A 200 -48.63 -41.42 37.28
C ALA A 200 -48.95 -42.84 36.78
N GLY A 201 -48.24 -43.82 37.31
CA GLY A 201 -48.50 -45.25 37.04
C GLY A 201 -49.08 -45.96 38.27
N PRO A 202 -49.85 -47.04 38.09
CA PRO A 202 -50.24 -47.91 39.19
C PRO A 202 -48.97 -48.49 39.86
N GLN A 203 -49.02 -48.77 41.16
CA GLN A 203 -47.87 -49.21 41.98
C GLN A 203 -47.16 -50.48 41.45
N ASN A 204 -47.76 -51.21 40.49
CA ASN A 204 -47.36 -52.56 40.07
C ASN A 204 -47.45 -52.80 38.55
N SER A 205 -46.85 -51.94 37.70
CA SER A 205 -46.76 -52.22 36.26
C SER A 205 -45.30 -52.18 35.78
N ASP A 206 -44.75 -53.38 35.53
CA ASP A 206 -43.39 -53.68 35.02
C ASP A 206 -43.16 -53.30 33.55
N SER A 207 -43.90 -52.32 33.03
CA SER A 207 -43.84 -51.95 31.61
C SER A 207 -42.79 -50.86 31.40
N VAL A 208 -41.50 -51.25 31.38
CA VAL A 208 -40.42 -50.37 30.89
C VAL A 208 -40.66 -50.12 29.41
N MET A 209 -41.23 -48.96 29.10
CA MET A 209 -41.40 -48.49 27.74
C MET A 209 -40.03 -48.06 27.19
N ASN A 210 -39.33 -48.99 26.52
CA ASN A 210 -38.08 -48.72 25.81
C ASN A 210 -38.36 -47.94 24.52
N TYR A 211 -38.59 -46.63 24.64
CA TYR A 211 -38.58 -45.75 23.48
C TYR A 211 -37.15 -45.27 23.19
N GLN A 212 -36.73 -45.29 21.92
CA GLN A 212 -35.50 -44.63 21.47
C GLN A 212 -35.71 -43.11 21.46
N SER A 213 -35.61 -42.52 22.65
CA SER A 213 -35.66 -41.08 22.89
C SER A 213 -34.42 -40.67 23.68
N ALA A 214 -34.15 -39.36 23.73
CA ALA A 214 -33.17 -38.79 24.65
C ALA A 214 -33.57 -38.99 26.13
N LEU A 215 -34.84 -39.27 26.43
CA LEU A 215 -35.31 -39.69 27.74
C LEU A 215 -35.57 -41.20 27.75
N GLN A 216 -34.87 -41.93 28.62
CA GLN A 216 -35.03 -43.38 28.76
C GLN A 216 -35.39 -43.77 30.19
N TRP A 217 -36.33 -44.70 30.30
CA TRP A 217 -36.61 -45.44 31.53
C TRP A 217 -35.66 -46.62 31.66
N THR A 218 -34.97 -46.70 32.80
CA THR A 218 -34.10 -47.85 33.11
C THR A 218 -34.56 -48.47 34.43
N SER A 219 -34.79 -49.79 34.44
CA SER A 219 -35.05 -50.51 35.69
C SER A 219 -33.75 -50.74 36.44
N VAL A 220 -33.71 -50.35 37.71
CA VAL A 220 -32.55 -50.57 38.58
C VAL A 220 -32.98 -51.46 39.74
N SER A 221 -32.40 -52.66 39.83
CA SER A 221 -32.57 -53.54 40.99
C SER A 221 -31.60 -53.12 42.09
N GLN A 222 -32.02 -52.18 42.94
CA GLN A 222 -31.31 -51.83 44.18
C GLN A 222 -32.18 -52.13 45.40
N LYS A 223 -31.56 -52.73 46.43
CA LYS A 223 -32.19 -52.95 47.73
C LYS A 223 -32.24 -51.59 48.46
N SER A 224 -33.43 -51.14 48.85
CA SER A 224 -33.61 -49.86 49.57
C SER A 224 -32.67 -49.75 50.78
N PRO A 225 -31.90 -48.65 50.94
CA PRO A 225 -31.18 -48.36 52.18
C PRO A 225 -32.09 -47.86 53.32
N TYR A 226 -33.40 -47.67 53.04
CA TYR A 226 -34.37 -47.15 54.00
C TYR A 226 -35.61 -48.06 54.11
N SER A 227 -35.43 -49.29 54.57
CA SER A 227 -36.48 -50.04 55.30
C SER A 227 -35.90 -51.33 55.88
N ALA A 228 -35.69 -51.34 57.20
CA ALA A 228 -35.37 -52.55 57.96
C ALA A 228 -36.57 -53.51 58.15
N GLN A 229 -37.67 -53.33 57.41
CA GLN A 229 -38.89 -54.15 57.54
C GLN A 229 -39.64 -54.27 56.21
N SER A 230 -39.15 -55.08 55.29
CA SER A 230 -39.97 -55.95 54.43
C SER A 230 -39.07 -56.73 53.47
N SER A 231 -39.24 -58.04 53.44
CA SER A 231 -38.56 -58.96 52.53
C SER A 231 -39.25 -58.97 51.15
N GLN A 232 -39.37 -57.81 50.50
CA GLN A 232 -39.72 -57.71 49.08
C GLN A 232 -38.79 -56.70 48.40
N GLY A 233 -38.06 -57.12 47.38
CA GLY A 233 -37.25 -56.22 46.57
C GLY A 233 -38.16 -55.31 45.75
N SER A 234 -38.18 -54.02 46.06
CA SER A 234 -38.87 -53.02 45.25
C SER A 234 -37.99 -52.63 44.06
N ASN A 235 -38.51 -52.72 42.83
CA ASN A 235 -37.86 -52.16 41.65
C ASN A 235 -38.09 -50.64 41.62
N TYR A 236 -37.04 -49.84 41.43
CA TYR A 236 -37.15 -48.41 41.15
C TYR A 236 -36.84 -48.15 39.67
N TYR A 237 -37.47 -47.12 39.11
CA TYR A 237 -37.25 -46.68 37.74
C TYR A 237 -36.50 -45.36 37.75
N GLU A 238 -35.38 -45.30 37.02
CA GLU A 238 -34.65 -44.06 36.78
C GLU A 238 -35.04 -43.50 35.41
N ILE A 239 -35.15 -42.18 35.33
CA ILE A 239 -35.23 -41.47 34.06
C ILE A 239 -33.85 -40.91 33.77
N ASN A 240 -33.20 -41.44 32.75
CA ASN A 240 -31.92 -40.96 32.26
C ASN A 240 -32.14 -40.03 31.06
N PHE A 241 -31.41 -38.92 31.03
CA PHE A 241 -31.35 -38.02 29.88
C PHE A 241 -30.01 -38.16 29.16
N ASP A 242 -30.07 -38.52 27.89
CA ASP A 242 -28.92 -38.60 27.00
C ASP A 242 -29.30 -38.03 25.62
N ALA A 243 -28.92 -36.77 25.39
CA ALA A 243 -29.18 -36.07 24.13
C ALA A 243 -28.52 -36.73 22.91
N SER A 244 -27.42 -37.46 23.08
CA SER A 244 -26.65 -38.05 21.97
C SER A 244 -27.46 -39.07 21.16
N ARG A 245 -28.53 -39.58 21.75
CA ARG A 245 -29.46 -40.55 21.14
C ARG A 245 -30.40 -39.94 20.12
N SER A 246 -30.56 -38.62 20.11
CA SER A 246 -31.50 -37.93 19.21
C SER A 246 -30.86 -36.78 18.43
N VAL A 247 -29.76 -36.23 18.91
CA VAL A 247 -29.03 -35.14 18.25
C VAL A 247 -27.51 -35.34 18.41
N PRO A 248 -26.69 -34.81 17.48
CA PRO A 248 -25.24 -34.74 17.69
C PRO A 248 -24.90 -33.93 18.94
N THR A 249 -24.00 -34.44 19.77
CA THR A 249 -23.51 -33.76 20.97
C THR A 249 -22.00 -33.56 20.91
N ALA A 250 -21.51 -32.56 21.65
CA ALA A 250 -20.11 -32.25 21.81
C ALA A 250 -19.88 -31.66 23.22
N SER A 251 -18.62 -31.44 23.60
CA SER A 251 -18.26 -30.79 24.88
C SER A 251 -18.60 -29.29 24.93
N GLU A 252 -18.98 -28.69 23.80
CA GLU A 252 -19.29 -27.27 23.64
C GLU A 252 -20.57 -27.11 22.81
N ASN A 253 -21.43 -26.15 23.17
CA ASN A 253 -22.58 -25.78 22.36
C ASN A 253 -22.17 -24.84 21.22
N ARG A 254 -22.16 -25.34 19.98
CA ARG A 254 -21.81 -24.55 18.81
C ARG A 254 -22.63 -24.91 17.57
N PRO A 255 -22.97 -23.95 16.71
CA PRO A 255 -23.45 -24.25 15.37
C PRO A 255 -22.32 -24.84 14.51
N ARG A 256 -22.68 -25.39 13.35
CA ARG A 256 -21.70 -25.72 12.31
C ARG A 256 -20.93 -24.45 11.92
N ASN A 257 -19.61 -24.56 11.82
CA ASN A 257 -18.74 -23.42 11.52
C ASN A 257 -17.52 -23.87 10.68
N ILE A 258 -16.77 -22.90 10.17
CA ILE A 258 -15.49 -23.06 9.48
C ILE A 258 -14.45 -22.18 10.18
N ALA A 259 -13.23 -22.69 10.34
CA ALA A 259 -12.12 -21.93 10.91
C ALA A 259 -11.30 -21.25 9.80
N LEU A 260 -11.13 -19.94 9.93
CA LEU A 260 -10.30 -19.10 9.05
C LEU A 260 -9.29 -18.33 9.90
N LEU A 261 -8.20 -17.85 9.29
CA LEU A 261 -7.20 -17.06 10.01
C LEU A 261 -7.74 -15.65 10.28
N ALA A 262 -8.00 -15.35 11.55
CA ALA A 262 -8.33 -14.00 12.00
C ALA A 262 -7.07 -13.12 12.03
N CYS A 263 -7.16 -11.96 11.39
CA CYS A 263 -6.07 -11.00 11.29
C CYS A 263 -6.57 -9.57 11.54
N ILE A 264 -5.66 -8.70 11.96
CA ILE A 264 -5.89 -7.27 12.18
C ILE A 264 -5.01 -6.43 11.26
N LYS A 265 -5.59 -5.42 10.61
CA LYS A 265 -4.86 -4.45 9.78
C LYS A 265 -3.99 -3.55 10.66
N TYR A 266 -2.69 -3.42 10.37
CA TYR A 266 -1.80 -2.47 11.05
C TYR A 266 -1.47 -1.24 10.20
#